data_AF-A0A961S3G0-F1
#
_entry.id   AF-A0A961S3G0-F1
#
_cell.length_a   1.000
_cell.length_b   1.000
_cell.length_c   1.000
_cell.angle_alpha   90.00
_cell.angle_beta   90.00
_cell.angle_gamma   90.00
#
_symmetry.space_group_name_H-M   'P 1'
#
loop_
_entity.id
_entity.type
_entity.pdbx_description
1 polymer ?
#
loop_
_entity_poly.entity_id
_entity_poly.type
_entity_poly.pdbx_seq_one_letter_code
_entity_poly.pdbx_strand_id
1 'polypeptide(L)'
;LLAMGKSKAEAKALAPHRVFTGNRPSLTLAYTLLDPYTLGRLIALYEHRVFVEAAIWNINAFDQWGVELGKELATGLQPVVEGKKTTDGLDVSTAGLANYLRGLR
;
A
#
# COMPACT_ATOMS: atom_id res chain seq x y z
N LEU A 1 12.65 11.79 33.44
CA LEU A 1 12.74 13.24 33.11
C LEU A 1 13.21 14.05 34.31
N LEU A 2 12.51 14.03 35.45
CA LEU A 2 13.01 14.65 36.69
C LEU A 2 14.30 14.00 37.19
N ALA A 3 14.36 12.67 37.21
CA ALA A 3 15.58 11.90 37.51
C ALA A 3 16.72 12.09 36.47
N MET A 4 16.43 12.75 35.34
CA MET A 4 17.42 13.11 34.31
C MET A 4 17.82 14.59 34.42
N GLY A 5 17.52 15.26 35.55
CA GLY A 5 17.90 16.66 35.81
C GLY A 5 17.02 17.72 35.13
N LYS A 6 15.89 17.35 34.49
CA LYS A 6 15.00 18.35 33.87
C LYS A 6 14.13 19.06 34.90
N SER A 7 13.83 20.34 34.66
CA SER A 7 12.89 21.09 35.49
C SER A 7 11.48 20.47 35.44
N LYS A 8 10.63 20.77 36.44
CA LYS A 8 9.25 20.27 36.47
C LYS A 8 8.42 20.76 35.28
N ALA A 9 8.65 21.97 34.81
CA ALA A 9 7.99 22.54 33.63
C ALA A 9 8.39 21.79 32.35
N GLU A 10 9.70 21.59 32.14
CA GLU A 10 10.20 20.83 30.99
C GLU A 10 9.79 19.36 31.05
N ALA A 11 9.81 18.74 32.23
CA ALA A 11 9.37 17.36 32.41
C ALA A 11 7.88 17.19 32.08
N LYS A 12 7.02 18.14 32.50
CA LYS A 12 5.59 18.13 32.19
C LYS A 12 5.34 18.34 30.69
N ALA A 13 6.08 19.25 30.06
CA ALA A 13 5.98 19.49 28.62
C ALA A 13 6.44 18.27 27.79
N LEU A 14 7.50 17.57 28.23
CA LEU A 14 8.08 16.45 27.50
C LEU A 14 7.43 15.09 27.77
N ALA A 15 6.74 14.93 28.90
CA ALA A 15 6.15 13.66 29.30
C ALA A 15 5.20 13.06 28.24
N PRO A 16 4.24 13.82 27.64
CA PRO A 16 3.32 13.26 26.65
C PRO A 16 4.02 12.67 25.42
N HIS A 17 5.14 13.25 25.00
CA HIS A 17 5.91 12.81 23.83
C HIS A 17 6.77 11.56 24.08
N ARG A 18 6.84 11.08 25.33
CA ARG A 18 7.64 9.92 25.73
C ARG A 18 6.79 8.79 26.30
N VAL A 19 5.47 8.88 26.17
CA VAL A 19 4.55 7.81 26.56
C VAL A 19 4.49 6.78 25.43
N PHE A 20 4.75 5.52 25.77
CA PHE A 20 4.44 4.39 24.91
C PHE A 20 3.25 3.65 25.53
N THR A 21 2.08 3.75 24.90
CA THR A 21 0.84 3.09 25.36
C THR A 21 0.88 1.56 25.30
N GLY A 22 1.92 0.97 24.70
CA GLY A 22 1.99 -0.48 24.47
C GLY A 22 0.83 -0.98 23.60
N ASN A 23 0.36 -2.19 23.90
CA ASN A 23 -0.76 -2.87 23.24
C ASN A 23 -0.66 -2.93 21.70
N ARG A 24 0.54 -3.19 21.20
CA ARG A 24 0.81 -3.39 19.77
C ARG A 24 1.09 -4.88 19.55
N PRO A 25 0.16 -5.66 18.99
CA PRO A 25 0.40 -7.07 18.72
C PRO A 25 1.54 -7.21 17.71
N SER A 26 2.37 -8.24 17.88
CA SER A 26 3.47 -8.57 16.97
C SER A 26 3.54 -10.08 16.76
N LEU A 27 4.03 -10.46 15.57
CA LEU A 27 4.37 -11.84 15.24
C LEU A 27 5.86 -11.89 14.96
N THR A 28 6.59 -12.72 15.72
CA THR A 28 8.02 -12.94 15.51
C THR A 28 8.22 -14.34 14.97
N LEU A 29 8.74 -14.45 13.74
CA LEU A 29 9.13 -15.72 13.13
C LEU A 29 10.65 -15.85 13.24
N ALA A 30 11.12 -16.76 14.08
CA ALA A 30 12.54 -17.03 14.28
C ALA A 30 12.95 -18.35 13.61
N TYR A 31 14.09 -18.34 12.92
CA TYR A 31 14.69 -19.48 12.23
C TYR A 31 16.21 -19.36 12.27
N THR A 32 16.92 -20.48 12.13
CA THR A 32 18.39 -20.53 12.31
C THR A 32 19.14 -19.91 11.14
N LEU A 33 18.74 -20.23 9.90
CA LEU A 33 19.37 -19.75 8.67
C LEU A 33 18.29 -19.56 7.60
N LEU A 34 18.39 -18.49 6.81
CA LEU A 34 17.56 -18.33 5.62
C LEU A 34 18.20 -19.06 4.44
N ASP A 35 18.03 -20.37 4.40
CA ASP A 35 18.37 -21.20 3.24
C ASP A 35 17.18 -21.33 2.27
N PRO A 36 17.36 -21.89 1.05
CA PRO A 36 16.27 -22.03 0.09
C PRO A 36 15.07 -22.82 0.64
N TYR A 37 15.33 -23.80 1.51
CA TYR A 37 14.29 -24.60 2.14
C TYR A 37 13.44 -23.77 3.13
N THR A 38 14.08 -23.00 4.00
CA THR A 38 13.43 -22.12 4.98
C THR A 38 12.69 -20.99 4.29
N LEU A 39 13.28 -20.40 3.24
CA LEU A 39 12.62 -19.39 2.42
C LEU A 39 11.33 -19.94 1.79
N GLY A 40 11.38 -21.13 1.19
CA GLY A 40 10.20 -21.79 0.62
C GLY A 40 9.09 -21.99 1.65
N ARG A 41 9.44 -22.38 2.89
CA ARG A 41 8.47 -22.52 3.98
C ARG A 41 7.84 -21.19 4.40
N LEU A 42 8.61 -20.10 4.40
CA LEU A 42 8.08 -18.77 4.71
C LEU A 42 7.12 -18.28 3.64
N ILE A 43 7.43 -18.51 2.36
CA ILE A 43 6.53 -18.17 1.25
C ILE A 43 5.23 -18.99 1.38
N ALA A 44 5.33 -20.31 1.51
CA ALA A 44 4.18 -21.19 1.64
C ALA A 44 3.31 -20.85 2.87
N LEU A 45 3.92 -20.44 3.98
CA LEU A 45 3.20 -19.94 5.16
C LEU A 45 2.28 -18.76 4.81
N TYR A 46 2.79 -17.78 4.07
CA TYR A 46 1.98 -16.61 3.68
C TYR A 46 0.98 -16.91 2.56
N GLU A 47 1.31 -17.79 1.60
CA GLU A 47 0.35 -18.28 0.60
C GLU A 47 -0.86 -18.95 1.26
N HIS A 48 -0.61 -19.86 2.21
CA HIS A 48 -1.68 -20.53 2.94
C HIS A 48 -2.43 -19.59 3.88
N ARG A 49 -1.76 -18.60 4.48
CA ARG A 49 -2.43 -17.56 5.28
C ARG A 49 -3.46 -16.82 4.43
N VAL A 50 -3.06 -16.31 3.26
CA VAL A 50 -3.97 -15.58 2.34
C VAL A 50 -5.11 -16.48 1.89
N PHE A 51 -4.82 -17.73 1.55
CA PHE A 51 -5.84 -18.72 1.19
C PHE A 51 -6.89 -18.92 2.30
N VAL A 52 -6.45 -19.12 3.54
CA VAL A 52 -7.36 -19.31 4.69
C VAL A 52 -8.18 -18.06 4.97
N GLU A 53 -7.58 -16.87 4.91
CA GLU A 53 -8.30 -15.59 5.08
C GLU A 53 -9.41 -15.44 4.01
N ALA A 54 -9.12 -15.76 2.76
CA ALA A 54 -10.11 -15.74 1.68
C ALA A 54 -11.22 -16.78 1.87
N ALA A 55 -10.89 -17.99 2.32
CA ALA A 55 -11.88 -19.03 2.63
C ALA A 55 -12.82 -18.60 3.76
N ILE A 56 -12.31 -17.93 4.81
CA ILE A 56 -13.12 -17.36 5.90
C ILE A 56 -14.06 -16.28 5.37
N TRP A 57 -13.58 -15.41 4.48
CA TRP A 57 -14.38 -14.35 3.89
C TRP A 57 -15.28 -14.79 2.73
N ASN A 58 -15.20 -16.06 2.32
CA ASN A 58 -15.93 -16.60 1.18
C ASN A 58 -15.70 -15.80 -0.12
N ILE A 59 -14.43 -15.48 -0.39
CA ILE A 59 -13.99 -14.83 -1.62
C ILE A 59 -12.98 -15.71 -2.36
N ASN A 60 -12.80 -15.46 -3.65
CA ASN A 60 -11.81 -16.16 -4.45
C ASN A 60 -10.42 -15.53 -4.29
N ALA A 61 -9.45 -16.26 -3.74
CA ALA A 61 -8.06 -15.81 -3.60
C ALA A 61 -7.26 -15.84 -4.92
N PHE A 62 -7.81 -16.46 -5.96
CA PHE A 62 -7.06 -16.83 -7.17
C PHE A 62 -7.54 -16.09 -8.43
N ASP A 63 -8.41 -15.09 -8.29
CA ASP A 63 -8.76 -14.20 -9.40
C ASP A 63 -8.27 -12.76 -9.20
N GLN A 64 -8.36 -11.96 -10.28
CA GLN A 64 -7.88 -10.59 -10.30
C GLN A 64 -8.70 -9.69 -11.25
N TRP A 65 -10.03 -9.83 -11.28
CA TRP A 65 -10.89 -9.07 -12.22
C TRP A 65 -10.74 -7.54 -12.13
N GLY A 66 -10.39 -7.03 -10.96
CA GLY A 66 -10.21 -5.59 -10.71
C GLY A 66 -9.13 -4.91 -11.55
N VAL A 67 -8.26 -5.67 -12.25
CA VAL A 67 -7.20 -5.08 -13.09
C VAL A 67 -7.68 -4.73 -14.51
N GLU A 68 -8.82 -5.27 -14.95
CA GLU A 68 -9.20 -5.22 -16.38
C GLU A 68 -9.65 -3.81 -16.81
N LEU A 69 -10.51 -3.14 -16.04
CA LEU A 69 -10.98 -1.80 -16.40
C LEU A 69 -9.82 -0.80 -16.53
N GLY A 70 -8.82 -0.88 -15.64
CA GLY A 70 -7.64 -0.02 -15.71
C GLY A 70 -6.83 -0.24 -16.99
N LYS A 71 -6.68 -1.50 -17.43
CA LYS A 71 -6.00 -1.83 -18.69
C LYS A 71 -6.77 -1.29 -19.89
N GLU A 72 -8.09 -1.51 -19.93
CA GLU A 72 -8.95 -1.03 -21.02
C GLU A 72 -8.90 0.50 -21.14
N LEU A 73 -9.05 1.20 -20.01
CA LEU A 73 -8.99 2.66 -19.97
C LEU A 73 -7.61 3.17 -20.40
N ALA A 74 -6.52 2.55 -19.93
CA ALA A 74 -5.16 2.95 -20.31
C ALA A 74 -4.91 2.76 -21.81
N THR A 75 -5.32 1.63 -22.39
CA THR A 75 -5.20 1.39 -23.83
C THR A 75 -6.03 2.38 -24.64
N GLY A 76 -7.24 2.72 -24.19
CA GLY A 76 -8.08 3.74 -24.82
C GLY A 76 -7.49 5.15 -24.73
N LEU A 77 -6.83 5.49 -23.61
CA LEU A 77 -6.28 6.81 -23.35
C LEU A 77 -4.91 7.04 -24.01
N GLN A 78 -4.14 5.98 -24.28
CA GLN A 78 -2.83 6.06 -24.93
C GLN A 78 -2.83 6.95 -26.20
N PRO A 79 -3.71 6.77 -27.21
CA PRO A 79 -3.71 7.64 -28.39
C PRO A 79 -4.10 9.09 -28.09
N VAL A 80 -4.85 9.34 -27.01
CA VAL A 80 -5.15 10.70 -26.53
C VAL A 80 -3.87 11.30 -25.97
N VAL A 81 -3.14 10.62 -25.09
CA VAL A 81 -1.88 11.15 -24.52
C VAL A 81 -0.80 11.34 -25.60
N GLU A 82 -0.78 10.51 -26.64
CA GLU A 82 0.11 10.64 -27.81
C GLU A 82 -0.30 11.76 -28.79
N GLY A 83 -1.43 12.43 -28.57
CA GLY A 83 -1.94 13.49 -29.45
C GLY A 83 -2.55 12.99 -30.77
N LYS A 84 -2.75 11.67 -30.92
CA LYS A 84 -3.34 11.05 -32.11
C LYS A 84 -4.88 11.08 -32.12
N LYS A 85 -5.50 11.32 -30.95
CA LYS A 85 -6.96 11.50 -30.78
C LYS A 85 -7.28 12.71 -29.91
N THR A 86 -8.46 13.29 -30.09
CA THR A 86 -9.00 14.36 -29.24
C THR A 86 -9.45 13.80 -27.88
N THR A 87 -9.79 14.68 -26.94
CA THR A 87 -10.34 14.30 -25.62
C THR A 87 -11.85 14.11 -25.64
N ASP A 88 -12.47 14.02 -26.82
CA ASP A 88 -13.92 13.95 -26.97
C ASP A 88 -14.47 12.64 -26.39
N GLY A 89 -15.55 12.75 -25.61
CA GLY A 89 -16.16 11.59 -24.92
C GLY A 89 -15.50 11.18 -23.61
N LEU A 90 -14.41 11.85 -23.19
CA LEU A 90 -13.84 11.69 -21.85
C LEU A 90 -14.58 12.59 -20.84
N ASP A 91 -14.56 12.21 -19.57
CA ASP A 91 -15.04 13.08 -18.50
C ASP A 91 -14.15 14.33 -18.36
N VAL A 92 -14.68 15.37 -17.72
CA VAL A 92 -14.03 16.68 -17.60
C VAL A 92 -12.68 16.60 -16.87
N SER A 93 -12.54 15.71 -15.89
CA SER A 93 -11.28 15.54 -15.16
C SER A 93 -10.21 14.92 -16.04
N THR A 94 -10.54 13.79 -16.69
CA THR A 94 -9.60 13.09 -17.58
C THR A 94 -9.20 13.96 -18.78
N ALA A 95 -10.16 14.64 -19.41
CA ALA A 95 -9.91 15.55 -20.52
C ALA A 95 -9.02 16.74 -20.09
N GLY A 96 -9.33 17.36 -18.96
CA GLY A 96 -8.56 18.47 -18.41
C GLY A 96 -7.11 18.09 -18.13
N LEU A 97 -6.90 16.94 -17.48
CA LEU A 97 -5.56 16.45 -17.17
C LEU A 97 -4.77 16.09 -18.43
N ALA A 98 -5.40 15.42 -19.40
CA ALA A 98 -4.74 15.07 -20.67
C ALA A 98 -4.26 16.32 -21.41
N ASN A 99 -5.09 17.37 -21.47
CA ASN A 99 -4.72 18.63 -22.12
C ASN A 99 -3.61 19.38 -21.35
N TYR A 100 -3.69 19.41 -20.02
CA TYR A 100 -2.64 19.99 -19.18
C TYR A 100 -1.28 19.30 -19.40
N LEU A 101 -1.26 17.96 -19.37
CA LEU A 101 -0.04 17.17 -19.57
C LEU A 101 0.56 17.33 -20.97
N ARG A 102 -0.27 17.50 -22.01
CA ARG A 102 0.23 17.82 -23.35
C ARG A 102 0.89 19.19 -23.41
N GLY A 103 0.37 20.19 -22.70
CA GLY A 103 0.95 21.53 -22.66
C GLY A 103 2.25 21.65 -21.86
N LEU A 104 2.61 20.63 -21.08
CA LEU A 104 3.90 20.54 -20.38
C LEU A 104 5.01 19.93 -21.25
N ARG A 105 4.67 19.31 -22.38
CA ARG A 105 5.64 18.75 -23.35
C ARG A 105 5.99 19.81 -24.38
#